data_AF-A0A5B8XQX3-F1
#
_entry.id   AF-A0A5B8XQX3-F1
#
_cell.length_a   1.000
_cell.length_b   1.000
_cell.length_c   1.000
_cell.angle_alpha   90.00
_cell.angle_beta   90.00
_cell.angle_gamma   90.00
#
_symmetry.space_group_name_H-M   'P 1'
#
loop_
_entity.id
_entity.type
_entity.pdbx_description
1 polymer ?
#
loop_
_entity_poly.entity_id
_entity_poly.type
_entity_poly.pdbx_seq_one_letter_code
_entity_poly.pdbx_strand_id
1 'polypeptide(L)'
;MMIRFGLVGILVLLGACAEGETSNNADMGTTNNVSSPTNNVTTPTNGQTTPEEDTGPSCGVCCPMERSCTDETTVGVCRADGQSFETTACDEGQVCENAECVDPPVCQPGDRSCYDSVTLLTCRQTGDGFTTSPCDEGLSCVDGECLSGSPNGTACNADDECASGECRCGSNTDDTCPNSPSQGYCAARSCDSESCGVDGACFAAEAAPLDPSVDFDHCLSKCTPGSCAAGLTCIGVPSRGETGLEWNDACYFEGFVAIGGECTQDSQCIGGVCLTDYFSPDEPGYCTRRCDEDSSCPDNAACVNLRAGTFYCSLKCGSGSVTGNQTCPFDTASRFDVTCANFNRPDGTAVRTCASQRD
;
A
#
# COMPACT_ATOMS: atom_id res chain seq x y z
N MET A 1 -67.70 1.67 4.76
CA MET A 1 -67.90 2.04 3.34
C MET A 1 -66.57 1.84 2.63
N MET A 2 -66.57 0.89 1.70
CA MET A 2 -65.53 0.48 0.74
C MET A 2 -64.07 0.27 1.22
N ILE A 3 -63.79 -1.02 1.42
CA ILE A 3 -62.50 -1.71 1.37
C ILE A 3 -61.93 -1.63 -0.06
N ARG A 4 -60.63 -1.38 -0.23
CA ARG A 4 -59.89 -1.74 -1.45
C ARG A 4 -58.62 -2.52 -1.09
N PHE A 5 -58.65 -3.80 -1.44
CA PHE A 5 -57.50 -4.68 -1.59
C PHE A 5 -56.73 -4.27 -2.85
N GLY A 6 -55.42 -4.03 -2.72
CA GLY A 6 -54.48 -3.86 -3.82
C GLY A 6 -53.70 -5.15 -4.03
N LEU A 7 -53.82 -5.69 -5.23
CA LEU A 7 -53.44 -7.02 -5.68
C LEU A 7 -51.92 -7.27 -5.63
N VAL A 8 -51.57 -8.46 -5.14
CA VAL A 8 -50.24 -9.09 -5.20
C VAL A 8 -49.90 -9.44 -6.65
N GLY A 9 -48.76 -8.95 -7.15
CA GLY A 9 -48.15 -9.38 -8.41
C GLY A 9 -46.81 -10.05 -8.13
N ILE A 10 -46.84 -11.37 -7.91
CA ILE A 10 -45.66 -12.23 -7.84
C ILE A 10 -45.24 -12.54 -9.28
N LEU A 11 -44.09 -12.02 -9.70
CA LEU A 11 -43.44 -12.36 -10.97
C LEU A 11 -42.34 -13.40 -10.68
N VAL A 12 -42.64 -14.67 -10.94
CA VAL A 12 -41.68 -15.78 -10.92
C VAL A 12 -41.01 -15.81 -12.29
N LEU A 13 -39.72 -15.49 -12.35
CA LEU A 13 -38.87 -15.78 -13.51
C LEU A 13 -38.13 -17.10 -13.26
N LEU A 14 -38.63 -18.16 -13.89
CA LEU A 14 -37.92 -19.42 -14.10
C LEU A 14 -37.07 -19.28 -15.36
N GLY A 15 -35.74 -19.23 -15.19
CA GLY A 15 -34.77 -19.38 -16.26
C GLY A 15 -33.92 -20.63 -15.98
N ALA A 16 -34.11 -21.66 -16.80
CA ALA A 16 -33.39 -22.92 -16.73
C ALA A 16 -32.45 -23.07 -17.95
N CYS A 17 -31.38 -23.84 -17.72
CA CYS A 17 -30.52 -24.55 -18.67
C CYS A 17 -29.45 -23.75 -19.43
N ALA A 18 -28.18 -24.04 -19.14
CA ALA A 18 -27.33 -24.84 -20.05
C ALA A 18 -26.01 -25.22 -19.36
N GLU A 19 -25.92 -26.48 -18.92
CA GLU A 19 -24.65 -27.15 -18.66
C GLU A 19 -24.01 -27.47 -20.01
N GLY A 20 -22.80 -26.96 -20.22
CA GLY A 20 -21.97 -27.22 -21.40
C GLY A 20 -20.61 -27.74 -20.97
N GLU A 21 -20.51 -29.05 -20.81
CA GLU A 21 -19.24 -29.75 -20.78
C GLU A 21 -18.62 -29.75 -22.18
N THR A 22 -17.42 -29.20 -22.34
CA THR A 22 -16.47 -29.65 -23.37
C THR A 22 -15.11 -29.85 -22.76
N SER A 23 -14.85 -31.12 -22.42
CA SER A 23 -13.52 -31.70 -22.37
C SER A 23 -12.85 -31.55 -23.74
N ASN A 24 -11.65 -30.97 -23.78
CA ASN A 24 -10.65 -31.30 -24.79
C ASN A 24 -9.29 -31.40 -24.12
N ASN A 25 -8.98 -32.67 -23.85
CA ASN A 25 -7.68 -33.19 -23.51
C ASN A 25 -6.76 -33.05 -24.73
N ALA A 26 -5.68 -32.28 -24.60
CA ALA A 26 -4.46 -32.41 -25.38
C ALA A 26 -3.33 -32.24 -24.35
N ASP A 27 -2.89 -33.31 -23.69
CA ASP A 27 -1.92 -34.28 -24.22
C ASP A 27 -0.96 -33.67 -25.25
N MET A 28 -0.01 -32.89 -24.74
CA MET A 28 1.37 -32.98 -25.24
C MET A 28 2.26 -33.40 -24.08
N GLY A 29 2.42 -34.71 -23.95
CA GLY A 29 3.59 -35.27 -23.30
C GLY A 29 4.87 -34.72 -23.91
N THR A 30 5.75 -34.19 -23.08
CA THR A 30 7.18 -34.41 -23.22
C THR A 30 7.80 -34.38 -21.83
N THR A 31 7.75 -35.53 -21.16
CA THR A 31 8.58 -35.82 -19.99
C THR A 31 10.04 -35.85 -20.44
N ASN A 32 10.74 -34.73 -20.34
CA ASN A 32 12.20 -34.73 -20.35
C ASN A 32 12.70 -35.19 -18.98
N ASN A 33 12.65 -36.51 -18.84
CA ASN A 33 13.39 -37.28 -17.85
C ASN A 33 14.88 -37.16 -18.19
N VAL A 34 15.50 -36.05 -17.79
CA VAL A 34 16.96 -35.90 -17.83
C VAL A 34 17.52 -36.73 -16.70
N SER A 35 17.95 -37.92 -17.10
CA SER A 35 18.77 -38.81 -16.31
C SER A 35 20.00 -38.05 -15.79
N SER A 36 20.28 -38.27 -14.50
CA SER A 36 21.47 -37.85 -13.79
C SER A 36 22.75 -38.09 -14.59
N PRO A 37 23.76 -37.21 -14.48
CA PRO A 37 25.10 -37.67 -14.21
C PRO A 37 25.20 -37.91 -12.69
N THR A 38 24.94 -39.15 -12.28
CA THR A 38 25.58 -39.70 -11.08
C THR A 38 27.08 -39.58 -11.32
N ASN A 39 27.69 -38.50 -10.82
CA ASN A 39 29.13 -38.43 -10.69
C ASN A 39 29.53 -39.49 -9.68
N ASN A 40 29.94 -40.62 -10.25
CA ASN A 40 30.53 -41.75 -9.58
C ASN A 40 31.88 -41.29 -9.01
N VAL A 41 31.85 -40.57 -7.89
CA VAL A 41 33.03 -40.28 -7.10
C VAL A 41 33.53 -41.63 -6.61
N THR A 42 34.58 -42.08 -7.29
CA THR A 42 35.33 -43.27 -6.92
C THR A 42 35.94 -42.97 -5.56
N THR A 43 35.33 -43.48 -4.50
CA THR A 43 35.94 -43.52 -3.17
C THR A 43 37.23 -44.32 -3.29
N PRO A 44 38.42 -43.73 -3.05
CA PRO A 44 39.62 -44.52 -2.88
C PRO A 44 39.48 -45.29 -1.58
N THR A 45 39.27 -46.60 -1.70
CA THR A 45 39.42 -47.54 -0.60
C THR A 45 40.90 -47.60 -0.18
N ASN A 46 41.11 -47.49 1.12
CA ASN A 46 42.29 -47.88 1.90
C ASN A 46 43.57 -47.05 1.78
N GLY A 47 43.65 -46.06 2.66
CA GLY A 47 44.85 -45.76 3.44
C GLY A 47 44.45 -45.66 4.91
N GLN A 48 44.28 -46.79 5.59
CA GLN A 48 44.13 -46.87 7.04
C GLN A 48 45.47 -46.48 7.68
N THR A 49 45.75 -45.19 7.73
CA THR A 49 46.68 -44.62 8.69
C THR A 49 45.96 -44.55 10.03
N THR A 50 46.56 -45.22 11.01
CA THR A 50 46.29 -45.12 12.44
C THR A 50 45.75 -43.74 12.83
N PRO A 51 44.66 -43.63 13.61
CA PRO A 51 44.32 -42.39 14.27
C PRO A 51 45.46 -42.08 15.22
N GLU A 52 46.34 -41.15 14.84
CA GLU A 52 47.09 -40.40 15.83
C GLU A 52 46.03 -39.77 16.71
N GLU A 53 45.95 -40.22 17.96
CA GLU A 53 45.24 -39.52 19.02
C GLU A 53 45.77 -38.09 19.01
N ASP A 54 45.03 -37.20 18.36
CA ASP A 54 45.14 -35.77 18.56
C ASP A 54 44.72 -35.53 20.00
N THR A 55 45.67 -35.70 20.92
CA THR A 55 45.58 -35.27 22.31
C THR A 55 45.69 -33.75 22.36
N GLY A 56 44.97 -33.06 21.46
CA GLY A 56 44.69 -31.65 21.58
C GLY A 56 44.15 -31.38 22.98
N PRO A 57 44.52 -30.25 23.59
CA PRO A 57 44.04 -29.90 24.92
C PRO A 57 42.52 -30.05 24.94
N SER A 58 42.02 -30.95 25.80
CA SER A 58 40.58 -31.22 25.87
C SER A 58 39.87 -29.90 26.19
N CYS A 59 39.10 -29.38 25.24
CA CYS A 59 38.29 -28.20 25.49
C CYS A 59 37.34 -28.49 26.66
N GLY A 60 37.26 -27.57 27.61
CA GLY A 60 36.41 -27.68 28.78
C GLY A 60 34.94 -27.43 28.42
N VAL A 61 34.41 -26.31 28.90
CA VAL A 61 33.11 -25.78 28.48
C VAL A 61 33.19 -25.17 27.07
N CYS A 62 34.33 -24.55 26.75
CA CYS A 62 34.65 -23.98 25.44
C CYS A 62 36.16 -24.13 25.18
N CYS A 63 36.59 -24.01 23.92
CA CYS A 63 38.02 -24.05 23.61
C CYS A 63 38.66 -22.70 23.99
N PRO A 64 39.81 -22.67 24.69
CA PRO A 64 40.46 -21.42 25.07
C PRO A 64 40.59 -20.44 23.89
N MET A 65 40.14 -19.18 24.10
CA MET A 65 40.12 -18.10 23.11
C MET A 65 39.13 -18.27 21.94
N GLU A 66 38.30 -19.31 21.94
CA GLU A 66 37.19 -19.46 20.99
C GLU A 66 36.22 -18.29 21.09
N ARG A 67 35.81 -17.74 19.95
CA ARG A 67 34.81 -16.68 19.89
C ARG A 67 33.48 -17.28 19.46
N SER A 68 32.39 -16.85 20.09
CA SER A 68 31.03 -17.22 19.69
C SER A 68 30.07 -16.07 20.00
N CYS A 69 28.89 -16.06 19.37
CA CYS A 69 27.81 -15.17 19.77
C CYS A 69 27.04 -15.80 20.93
N THR A 70 26.96 -15.11 22.07
CA THR A 70 26.19 -15.60 23.22
C THR A 70 24.71 -15.25 23.12
N ASP A 71 24.40 -14.17 22.39
CA ASP A 71 23.07 -13.76 21.94
C ASP A 71 23.22 -12.88 20.67
N GLU A 72 22.11 -12.36 20.14
CA GLU A 72 22.07 -11.54 18.92
C GLU A 72 22.86 -10.23 19.02
N THR A 73 23.24 -9.79 20.22
CA THR A 73 23.87 -8.48 20.46
C THR A 73 25.15 -8.58 21.29
N THR A 74 25.65 -9.80 21.53
CA THR A 74 26.79 -10.03 22.44
C THR A 74 27.74 -11.07 21.89
N VAL A 75 29.02 -10.69 21.78
CA VAL A 75 30.12 -11.60 21.47
C VAL A 75 30.76 -12.13 22.76
N GLY A 76 30.93 -13.43 22.84
CA GLY A 76 31.67 -14.11 23.90
C GLY A 76 33.04 -14.59 23.42
N VAL A 77 34.08 -14.36 24.22
CA VAL A 77 35.41 -14.96 24.04
C VAL A 77 35.67 -15.94 25.18
N CYS A 78 35.92 -17.20 24.86
CA CYS A 78 36.21 -18.22 25.84
C CYS A 78 37.51 -17.88 26.57
N ARG A 79 37.48 -17.88 27.90
CA ARG A 79 38.65 -17.63 28.74
C ARG A 79 39.73 -18.67 28.50
N ALA A 80 40.97 -18.30 28.79
CA ALA A 80 42.15 -19.17 28.59
C ALA A 80 42.08 -20.50 29.37
N ASP A 81 41.28 -20.58 30.42
CA ASP A 81 41.04 -21.80 31.21
C ASP A 81 39.99 -22.74 30.59
N GLY A 82 39.28 -22.31 29.54
CA GLY A 82 38.24 -23.09 28.88
C GLY A 82 36.96 -23.27 29.69
N GLN A 83 36.76 -22.50 30.77
CA GLN A 83 35.66 -22.72 31.72
C GLN A 83 34.45 -21.79 31.53
N SER A 84 34.62 -20.66 30.84
CA SER A 84 33.56 -19.66 30.66
C SER A 84 33.86 -18.68 29.52
N PHE A 85 32.83 -17.99 29.03
CA PHE A 85 32.96 -16.88 28.11
C PHE A 85 33.06 -15.54 28.85
N GLU A 86 33.95 -14.67 28.37
CA GLU A 86 33.95 -13.24 28.65
C GLU A 86 33.18 -12.52 27.55
N THR A 87 32.10 -11.87 27.92
CA THR A 87 31.13 -11.29 26.97
C THR A 87 31.33 -9.79 26.80
N THR A 88 31.22 -9.31 25.57
CA THR A 88 31.22 -7.89 25.18
C THR A 88 29.97 -7.62 24.37
N ALA A 89 29.18 -6.63 24.78
CA ALA A 89 28.03 -6.17 24.01
C ALA A 89 28.49 -5.49 22.72
N CYS A 90 27.76 -5.71 21.63
CA CYS A 90 27.95 -4.99 20.39
C CYS A 90 27.52 -3.52 20.52
N ASP A 91 28.06 -2.65 19.67
CA ASP A 91 27.65 -1.24 19.65
C ASP A 91 26.19 -1.09 19.19
N GLU A 92 25.60 0.08 19.44
CA GLU A 92 24.19 0.35 19.09
C GLU A 92 23.96 0.14 17.58
N GLY A 93 23.00 -0.73 17.24
CA GLY A 93 22.64 -1.08 15.86
C GLY A 93 23.40 -2.28 15.29
N GLN A 94 24.42 -2.80 15.97
CA GLN A 94 25.15 -3.99 15.53
C GLN A 94 24.52 -5.28 16.04
N VAL A 95 24.70 -6.35 15.27
CA VAL A 95 24.31 -7.71 15.62
C VAL A 95 25.54 -8.61 15.69
N CYS A 96 25.51 -9.61 16.57
CA CYS A 96 26.55 -10.62 16.61
C CYS A 96 26.30 -11.68 15.54
N GLU A 97 27.17 -11.73 14.54
CA GLU A 97 27.17 -12.74 13.50
C GLU A 97 28.58 -13.31 13.34
N ASN A 98 28.70 -14.64 13.20
CA ASN A 98 29.99 -15.31 13.03
C ASN A 98 31.04 -14.94 14.10
N ALA A 99 30.59 -14.71 15.34
CA ALA A 99 31.41 -14.32 16.49
C ALA A 99 32.07 -12.93 16.39
N GLU A 100 31.48 -12.04 15.59
CA GLU A 100 31.86 -10.63 15.45
C GLU A 100 30.62 -9.74 15.50
N CYS A 101 30.78 -8.53 16.03
CA CYS A 101 29.74 -7.51 15.95
C CYS A 101 29.81 -6.87 14.56
N VAL A 102 28.74 -7.00 13.79
CA VAL A 102 28.62 -6.49 12.42
C VAL A 102 27.38 -5.62 12.30
N ASP A 103 27.40 -4.67 11.39
CA ASP A 103 26.19 -3.93 11.04
C ASP A 103 25.26 -4.89 10.26
N PRO A 104 23.97 -4.98 10.61
CA PRO A 104 23.03 -5.82 9.88
C PRO A 104 22.92 -5.35 8.43
N PRO A 105 22.69 -6.26 7.46
CA PRO A 105 22.52 -5.87 6.07
C PRO A 105 21.32 -4.92 5.93
N VAL A 106 21.51 -3.86 5.14
CA VAL A 106 20.48 -2.87 4.81
C VAL A 106 19.45 -3.45 3.83
N CYS A 107 19.86 -4.38 2.99
CA CYS A 107 19.04 -5.04 1.97
C CYS A 107 19.59 -6.44 1.64
N GLN A 108 18.79 -7.32 1.04
CA GLN A 108 19.31 -8.61 0.59
C GLN A 108 20.09 -8.43 -0.73
N PRO A 109 21.29 -9.03 -0.86
CA PRO A 109 22.08 -8.97 -2.08
C PRO A 109 21.28 -9.27 -3.35
N GLY A 110 21.25 -8.30 -4.27
CA GLY A 110 20.52 -8.41 -5.53
C GLY A 110 19.06 -7.96 -5.49
N ASP A 111 18.51 -7.57 -4.34
CA ASP A 111 17.20 -6.93 -4.25
C ASP A 111 17.11 -5.71 -5.17
N ARG A 112 15.95 -5.51 -5.78
CA ARG A 112 15.70 -4.43 -6.73
C ARG A 112 14.46 -3.66 -6.33
N SER A 113 14.51 -2.34 -6.49
CA SER A 113 13.37 -1.44 -6.29
C SER A 113 13.53 -0.21 -7.17
N CYS A 114 12.46 0.55 -7.36
CA CYS A 114 12.53 1.80 -8.13
C CYS A 114 12.75 2.98 -7.18
N TYR A 115 13.79 3.77 -7.46
CA TYR A 115 13.99 5.05 -6.76
C TYR A 115 13.01 6.08 -7.28
N ASP A 116 12.89 6.20 -8.59
CA ASP A 116 11.94 7.06 -9.30
C ASP A 116 11.50 6.35 -10.59
N SER A 117 10.69 7.02 -11.41
CA SER A 117 10.17 6.46 -12.68
C SER A 117 11.22 6.02 -13.71
N VAL A 118 12.49 6.42 -13.57
CA VAL A 118 13.56 6.12 -14.54
C VAL A 118 14.85 5.60 -13.88
N THR A 119 14.86 5.42 -12.56
CA THR A 119 16.06 5.02 -11.80
C THR A 119 15.81 3.73 -11.02
N LEU A 120 16.58 2.70 -11.37
CA LEU A 120 16.59 1.40 -10.70
C LEU A 120 17.59 1.39 -9.54
N LEU A 121 17.17 0.88 -8.39
CA LEU A 121 18.02 0.49 -7.27
C LEU A 121 18.34 -1.00 -7.34
N THR A 122 19.59 -1.35 -7.05
CA THR A 122 20.03 -2.74 -6.90
C THR A 122 20.92 -2.87 -5.68
N CYS A 123 20.52 -3.72 -4.73
CA CYS A 123 21.28 -3.98 -3.52
C CYS A 123 22.64 -4.60 -3.86
N ARG A 124 23.71 -4.07 -3.26
CA ARG A 124 25.08 -4.57 -3.46
C ARG A 124 25.22 -5.99 -2.93
N GLN A 125 26.20 -6.72 -3.46
CA GLN A 125 26.50 -8.09 -3.01
C GLN A 125 26.86 -8.18 -1.52
N THR A 126 27.34 -7.08 -0.95
CA THR A 126 27.69 -6.92 0.47
C THR A 126 26.48 -6.67 1.37
N GLY A 127 25.29 -6.36 0.84
CA GLY A 127 24.10 -6.02 1.63
C GLY A 127 24.17 -4.68 2.36
N ASP A 128 25.26 -3.92 2.19
CA ASP A 128 25.54 -2.65 2.90
C ASP A 128 24.86 -1.44 2.27
N GLY A 129 24.11 -1.62 1.17
CA GLY A 129 23.32 -0.57 0.55
C GLY A 129 23.04 -0.79 -0.93
N PHE A 130 22.47 0.22 -1.57
CA PHE A 130 22.04 0.17 -2.97
C PHE A 130 23.04 0.82 -3.93
N THR A 131 23.02 0.35 -5.17
CA THR A 131 23.56 1.01 -6.35
C THR A 131 22.41 1.53 -7.20
N THR A 132 22.62 2.68 -7.84
CA THR A 132 21.64 3.28 -8.75
C THR A 132 22.06 3.05 -10.19
N SER A 133 21.11 2.74 -11.06
CA SER A 133 21.29 2.72 -12.51
C SER A 133 20.08 3.36 -13.17
N PRO A 134 20.26 4.26 -14.15
CA PRO A 134 19.14 4.68 -14.98
C PRO A 134 18.61 3.50 -15.80
N CYS A 135 17.32 3.51 -16.08
CA CYS A 135 16.73 2.68 -17.13
C CYS A 135 17.15 3.21 -18.51
N ASP A 136 17.22 2.31 -19.50
CA ASP A 136 17.53 2.69 -20.88
C ASP A 136 16.45 3.62 -21.46
N GLU A 137 16.77 4.34 -22.53
CA GLU A 137 15.84 5.26 -23.20
C GLU A 137 14.55 4.53 -23.62
N GLY A 138 13.39 5.06 -23.22
CA GLY A 138 12.08 4.48 -23.49
C GLY A 138 11.64 3.38 -22.51
N LEU A 139 12.44 3.09 -21.48
CA LEU A 139 12.07 2.23 -20.37
C LEU A 139 11.74 3.06 -19.13
N SER A 140 10.76 2.59 -18.36
CA SER A 140 10.40 3.14 -17.05
C SER A 140 10.67 2.10 -15.97
N CYS A 141 11.11 2.55 -14.80
CA CYS A 141 11.25 1.69 -13.63
C CYS A 141 9.86 1.45 -13.01
N VAL A 142 9.43 0.19 -12.95
CA VAL A 142 8.20 -0.26 -12.30
C VAL A 142 8.53 -1.53 -11.52
N ASP A 143 8.15 -1.61 -10.23
CA ASP A 143 8.35 -2.78 -9.37
C ASP A 143 9.78 -3.37 -9.38
N GLY A 144 10.80 -2.51 -9.43
CA GLY A 144 12.20 -2.92 -9.46
C GLY A 144 12.71 -3.43 -10.82
N GLU A 145 11.95 -3.22 -11.90
CA GLU A 145 12.31 -3.60 -13.26
C GLU A 145 12.22 -2.42 -14.23
N CYS A 146 13.11 -2.37 -15.22
CA CYS A 146 13.02 -1.40 -16.31
C CYS A 146 12.18 -2.00 -17.44
N LEU A 147 10.94 -1.55 -17.59
CA LEU A 147 9.96 -2.06 -18.54
C LEU A 147 9.68 -1.03 -19.63
N SER A 148 9.36 -1.48 -20.84
CA SER A 148 9.02 -0.59 -21.95
C SER A 148 7.67 0.06 -21.71
N GLY A 149 7.57 1.37 -21.96
CA GLY A 149 6.32 2.12 -21.82
C GLY A 149 6.45 3.27 -20.84
N SER A 150 5.35 3.98 -20.67
CA SER A 150 5.25 5.15 -19.82
C SER A 150 5.07 4.75 -18.35
N PRO A 151 5.59 5.54 -17.39
CA PRO A 151 5.45 5.23 -15.97
C PRO A 151 4.03 5.48 -15.48
N ASN A 152 3.74 4.97 -14.28
CA ASN A 152 2.46 5.18 -13.59
C ASN A 152 2.11 6.69 -13.52
N GLY A 153 0.83 6.99 -13.76
CA GLY A 153 0.25 8.35 -13.84
C GLY A 153 0.45 9.08 -15.17
N THR A 154 1.18 8.51 -16.12
CA THR A 154 1.28 9.08 -17.47
C THR A 154 0.01 8.82 -18.25
N ALA A 155 -0.45 9.80 -19.02
CA ALA A 155 -1.65 9.64 -19.83
C ALA A 155 -1.42 8.62 -20.98
N CYS A 156 -2.41 7.79 -21.26
CA CYS A 156 -2.34 6.69 -22.23
C CYS A 156 -3.64 6.48 -22.99
N ASN A 157 -3.57 5.74 -24.10
CA ASN A 157 -4.71 5.34 -24.93
C ASN A 157 -4.88 3.82 -25.03
N ALA A 158 -3.85 3.05 -24.67
CA ALA A 158 -3.79 1.60 -24.74
C ALA A 158 -2.79 1.03 -23.72
N ASP A 159 -3.02 -0.22 -23.30
CA ASP A 159 -2.25 -0.92 -22.27
C ASP A 159 -0.75 -1.05 -22.62
N ASP A 160 -0.43 -1.23 -23.89
CA ASP A 160 0.94 -1.37 -24.38
C ASP A 160 1.75 -0.06 -24.34
N GLU A 161 1.10 1.08 -24.10
CA GLU A 161 1.76 2.36 -23.85
C GLU A 161 2.31 2.45 -22.41
N CYS A 162 1.95 1.53 -21.52
CA CYS A 162 2.23 1.58 -20.10
C CYS A 162 3.28 0.56 -19.68
N ALA A 163 4.28 1.00 -18.92
CA ALA A 163 5.33 0.11 -18.40
C ALA A 163 4.77 -0.96 -17.44
N SER A 164 3.71 -0.64 -16.73
CA SER A 164 2.92 -1.56 -15.90
C SER A 164 1.95 -2.44 -16.69
N GLY A 165 1.84 -2.22 -18.01
CA GLY A 165 1.00 -3.01 -18.91
C GLY A 165 -0.49 -2.74 -18.81
N GLU A 166 -0.92 -1.68 -18.12
CA GLU A 166 -2.34 -1.31 -18.02
C GLU A 166 -2.54 0.19 -18.17
N CYS A 167 -3.37 0.56 -19.13
CA CYS A 167 -3.91 1.88 -19.32
C CYS A 167 -5.31 1.89 -18.72
N ARG A 168 -5.56 2.74 -17.73
CA ARG A 168 -6.82 2.78 -17.00
C ARG A 168 -7.69 3.93 -17.45
N CYS A 169 -8.99 3.68 -17.58
CA CYS A 169 -10.02 4.68 -17.89
C CYS A 169 -9.86 5.44 -19.23
N GLY A 170 -9.23 4.81 -20.23
CA GLY A 170 -9.10 5.37 -21.58
C GLY A 170 -10.29 5.04 -22.48
N SER A 171 -10.39 5.70 -23.64
CA SER A 171 -11.49 5.48 -24.60
C SER A 171 -11.51 4.09 -25.26
N ASN A 172 -10.50 3.24 -25.00
CA ASN A 172 -10.34 1.90 -25.57
C ASN A 172 -10.03 0.82 -24.52
N THR A 173 -10.22 1.11 -23.24
CA THR A 173 -10.00 0.14 -22.17
C THR A 173 -11.33 -0.55 -21.87
N ASP A 174 -11.33 -1.85 -21.57
CA ASP A 174 -12.54 -2.55 -21.09
C ASP A 174 -13.03 -2.01 -19.72
N ASP A 175 -12.26 -1.12 -19.10
CA ASP A 175 -12.61 -0.41 -17.88
C ASP A 175 -13.72 0.63 -18.09
N THR A 176 -14.84 0.43 -17.40
CA THR A 176 -15.89 1.44 -17.28
C THR A 176 -15.55 2.41 -16.15
N CYS A 177 -14.93 3.55 -16.46
CA CYS A 177 -14.71 4.61 -15.48
C CYS A 177 -15.82 5.67 -15.53
N PRO A 178 -16.35 6.12 -14.37
CA PRO A 178 -17.33 7.19 -14.31
C PRO A 178 -16.77 8.46 -14.96
N ASN A 179 -17.54 9.09 -15.84
CA ASN A 179 -17.14 10.31 -16.58
C ASN A 179 -15.94 10.12 -17.52
N SER A 180 -15.68 8.88 -17.98
CA SER A 180 -14.60 8.46 -18.91
C SER A 180 -13.84 9.64 -19.51
N PRO A 181 -12.72 10.04 -18.90
CA PRO A 181 -11.92 11.12 -19.46
C PRO A 181 -11.54 10.77 -20.89
N SER A 182 -11.29 11.77 -21.72
CA SER A 182 -10.88 11.53 -23.11
C SER A 182 -9.60 10.70 -23.22
N GLN A 183 -8.83 10.58 -22.13
CA GLN A 183 -7.54 9.93 -22.06
C GLN A 183 -7.41 9.13 -20.76
N GLY A 184 -6.88 7.91 -20.85
CA GLY A 184 -6.59 7.08 -19.69
C GLY A 184 -5.26 7.44 -19.05
N TYR A 185 -4.84 6.70 -18.03
CA TYR A 185 -3.52 6.82 -17.40
C TYR A 185 -2.91 5.46 -17.09
N CYS A 186 -1.59 5.37 -17.16
CA CYS A 186 -0.85 4.16 -16.83
C CYS A 186 -0.92 3.91 -15.33
N ALA A 187 -1.23 2.69 -14.92
CA ALA A 187 -1.23 2.31 -13.52
C ALA A 187 -0.89 0.83 -13.36
N ALA A 188 -0.17 0.49 -12.29
CA ALA A 188 0.02 -0.91 -11.91
C ALA A 188 -1.31 -1.53 -11.46
N ARG A 189 -1.56 -2.78 -11.86
CA ARG A 189 -2.79 -3.53 -11.59
C ARG A 189 -3.10 -3.75 -10.12
N SER A 190 -2.04 -3.81 -9.33
CA SER A 190 -2.07 -4.04 -7.90
C SER A 190 -0.93 -3.26 -7.29
N CYS A 191 -1.16 -2.73 -6.11
CA CYS A 191 -0.10 -2.13 -5.33
C CYS A 191 -0.22 -2.49 -3.85
N ASP A 192 0.92 -2.45 -3.19
CA ASP A 192 1.10 -2.31 -1.76
C ASP A 192 1.84 -1.00 -1.45
N SER A 193 2.21 -0.81 -0.19
CA SER A 193 2.89 0.41 0.28
C SER A 193 4.26 0.67 -0.37
N GLU A 194 4.89 -0.31 -1.02
CA GLU A 194 6.25 -0.22 -1.56
C GLU A 194 6.28 -0.26 -3.11
N SER A 195 5.34 -0.95 -3.73
CA SER A 195 5.25 -1.15 -5.19
C SER A 195 5.17 0.15 -6.03
N CYS A 196 4.56 1.21 -5.50
CA CYS A 196 4.38 2.44 -6.27
C CYS A 196 5.63 3.33 -6.39
N GLY A 197 6.73 2.97 -5.73
CA GLY A 197 7.94 3.80 -5.65
C GLY A 197 7.74 5.07 -4.82
N VAL A 198 8.81 5.85 -4.63
CA VAL A 198 8.79 7.00 -3.70
C VAL A 198 7.83 8.12 -4.15
N ASP A 199 7.66 8.26 -5.46
CA ASP A 199 6.80 9.27 -6.09
C ASP A 199 5.38 8.76 -6.36
N GLY A 200 5.06 7.52 -5.94
CA GLY A 200 3.74 6.94 -6.09
C GLY A 200 3.00 6.81 -4.76
N ALA A 201 1.67 6.76 -4.85
CA ALA A 201 0.77 6.43 -3.75
C ALA A 201 -0.10 5.25 -4.19
N CYS A 202 -0.18 4.21 -3.37
CA CYS A 202 -1.01 3.05 -3.65
C CYS A 202 -2.46 3.34 -3.28
N PHE A 203 -3.31 3.71 -4.25
CA PHE A 203 -4.72 4.01 -4.02
C PHE A 203 -5.44 2.79 -3.44
N ALA A 204 -6.12 2.97 -2.31
CA ALA A 204 -6.90 1.91 -1.67
C ALA A 204 -8.35 1.94 -2.16
N ALA A 205 -8.69 1.07 -3.11
CA ALA A 205 -10.00 1.12 -3.77
C ALA A 205 -11.17 0.84 -2.81
N GLU A 206 -10.99 -0.06 -1.85
CA GLU A 206 -12.04 -0.38 -0.86
C GLU A 206 -12.35 0.80 0.07
N ALA A 207 -11.40 1.73 0.22
CA ALA A 207 -11.58 2.94 0.98
C ALA A 207 -12.38 4.01 0.21
N ALA A 208 -12.45 3.87 -1.11
CA ALA A 208 -13.05 4.80 -2.05
C ALA A 208 -13.97 4.07 -3.04
N PRO A 209 -15.10 3.48 -2.59
CA PRO A 209 -16.04 2.75 -3.46
C PRO A 209 -16.78 3.73 -4.39
N LEU A 210 -16.05 4.30 -5.34
CA LEU A 210 -16.50 5.31 -6.29
C LEU A 210 -17.29 4.67 -7.44
N ASP A 211 -17.04 3.38 -7.69
CA ASP A 211 -17.78 2.50 -8.59
C ASP A 211 -17.34 1.06 -8.28
N PRO A 212 -18.23 0.05 -8.21
CA PRO A 212 -17.81 -1.35 -8.15
C PRO A 212 -16.90 -1.79 -9.33
N SER A 213 -16.77 -1.00 -10.40
CA SER A 213 -15.84 -1.27 -11.51
C SER A 213 -14.38 -0.92 -11.20
N VAL A 214 -14.09 -0.04 -10.24
CA VAL A 214 -12.72 0.34 -9.80
C VAL A 214 -12.41 -0.26 -8.42
N ASP A 215 -12.64 -1.56 -8.28
CA ASP A 215 -12.43 -2.33 -7.04
C ASP A 215 -11.00 -2.90 -6.92
N PHE A 216 -10.00 -2.16 -7.40
CA PHE A 216 -8.60 -2.59 -7.34
C PHE A 216 -7.66 -1.47 -6.96
N ASP A 217 -6.68 -1.84 -6.15
CA ASP A 217 -5.62 -0.94 -5.73
C ASP A 217 -4.68 -0.67 -6.89
N HIS A 218 -4.28 0.59 -7.06
CA HIS A 218 -3.41 0.97 -8.17
C HIS A 218 -2.54 2.18 -7.80
N CYS A 219 -1.41 2.31 -8.48
CA CYS A 219 -0.49 3.41 -8.23
C CYS A 219 -0.95 4.71 -8.88
N LEU A 220 -1.04 5.76 -8.09
CA LEU A 220 -1.23 7.14 -8.51
C LEU A 220 0.07 7.91 -8.31
N SER A 221 0.41 8.84 -9.21
CA SER A 221 1.55 9.73 -8.98
C SER A 221 1.24 10.71 -7.86
N LYS A 222 2.11 10.78 -6.84
CA LYS A 222 2.06 11.83 -5.83
C LYS A 222 2.21 13.20 -6.47
N CYS A 223 1.62 14.22 -5.85
CA CYS A 223 1.53 15.54 -6.48
C CYS A 223 1.68 16.70 -5.49
N THR A 224 1.93 17.87 -6.07
CA THR A 224 1.72 19.17 -5.44
C THR A 224 0.68 19.94 -6.26
N PRO A 225 0.04 20.99 -5.71
CA PRO A 225 -0.95 21.76 -6.46
C PRO A 225 -0.42 22.26 -7.81
N GLY A 226 -1.03 21.77 -8.90
CA GLY A 226 -0.66 22.12 -10.28
C GLY A 226 0.40 21.23 -10.93
N SER A 227 0.88 20.16 -10.28
CA SER A 227 1.88 19.26 -10.87
C SER A 227 1.30 18.12 -11.72
N CYS A 228 -0.02 17.96 -11.74
CA CYS A 228 -0.68 16.87 -12.45
C CYS A 228 -0.79 17.10 -13.96
N ALA A 229 -0.85 16.01 -14.71
CA ALA A 229 -1.14 16.05 -16.14
C ALA A 229 -2.54 16.61 -16.43
N ALA A 230 -2.78 17.04 -17.68
CA ALA A 230 -4.07 17.58 -18.08
C ALA A 230 -5.21 16.56 -17.85
N GLY A 231 -6.34 17.00 -17.28
CA GLY A 231 -7.46 16.13 -16.93
C GLY A 231 -7.32 15.45 -15.57
N LEU A 232 -6.20 15.66 -14.88
CA LEU A 232 -5.96 15.22 -13.51
C LEU A 232 -5.82 16.43 -12.57
N THR A 233 -6.28 16.27 -11.34
CA THR A 233 -6.14 17.23 -10.24
C THR A 233 -5.38 16.60 -9.09
N CYS A 234 -4.64 17.44 -8.36
CA CYS A 234 -3.94 17.01 -7.16
C CYS A 234 -4.92 16.97 -5.98
N ILE A 235 -5.17 15.79 -5.43
CA ILE A 235 -6.19 15.59 -4.42
C ILE A 235 -5.76 14.54 -3.39
N GLY A 236 -6.21 14.72 -2.14
CA GLY A 236 -5.99 13.74 -1.08
C GLY A 236 -6.77 12.46 -1.35
N VAL A 237 -6.05 11.36 -1.56
CA VAL A 237 -6.59 10.02 -1.81
C VAL A 237 -6.27 9.08 -0.65
N PRO A 238 -7.15 8.11 -0.34
CA PRO A 238 -6.80 7.04 0.58
C PRO A 238 -5.75 6.15 -0.07
N SER A 239 -4.70 5.82 0.67
CA SER A 239 -3.62 4.96 0.19
C SER A 239 -3.30 3.85 1.16
N ARG A 240 -2.74 2.74 0.67
CA ARG A 240 -2.14 1.70 1.52
C ARG A 240 -0.74 2.11 1.95
N GLY A 241 -0.55 2.23 3.25
CA GLY A 241 0.76 2.34 3.91
C GLY A 241 1.10 1.05 4.67
N GLU A 242 2.30 0.98 5.24
CA GLU A 242 2.80 -0.22 5.96
C GLU A 242 1.91 -0.63 7.15
N THR A 243 1.34 0.36 7.83
CA THR A 243 0.56 0.15 9.06
C THR A 243 -0.95 0.17 8.84
N GLY A 244 -1.39 0.24 7.58
CA GLY A 244 -2.80 0.31 7.21
C GLY A 244 -3.08 1.45 6.25
N LEU A 245 -4.27 2.03 6.35
CA LEU A 245 -4.64 3.12 5.47
C LEU A 245 -3.97 4.43 5.87
N GLU A 246 -3.49 5.18 4.89
CA GLU A 246 -2.98 6.54 5.00
C GLU A 246 -3.64 7.45 3.96
N TRP A 247 -3.25 8.72 3.93
CA TRP A 247 -3.76 9.69 2.96
C TRP A 247 -2.59 10.43 2.31
N ASN A 248 -2.52 10.35 0.99
CA ASN A 248 -1.50 11.02 0.19
C ASN A 248 -2.16 11.97 -0.80
N ASP A 249 -1.51 13.09 -1.11
CA ASP A 249 -1.88 13.90 -2.27
C ASP A 249 -1.38 13.22 -3.54
N ALA A 250 -2.30 12.83 -4.42
CA ALA A 250 -1.97 12.18 -5.69
C ALA A 250 -2.81 12.76 -6.85
N CYS A 251 -2.30 12.58 -8.07
CA CYS A 251 -2.99 12.96 -9.29
C CYS A 251 -4.14 12.00 -9.54
N TYR A 252 -5.35 12.53 -9.51
CA TYR A 252 -6.59 11.79 -9.77
C TYR A 252 -7.48 12.56 -10.74
N PHE A 253 -8.53 11.94 -11.26
CA PHE A 253 -9.38 12.57 -12.25
C PHE A 253 -10.04 13.88 -11.79
N GLU A 254 -10.10 14.85 -12.69
CA GLU A 254 -10.90 16.06 -12.48
C GLU A 254 -12.38 15.72 -12.22
N GLY A 255 -13.03 16.52 -11.36
CA GLY A 255 -14.44 16.34 -11.00
C GLY A 255 -14.67 15.48 -9.76
N PHE A 256 -13.65 14.78 -9.26
CA PHE A 256 -13.67 14.17 -7.94
C PHE A 256 -13.36 15.18 -6.85
N VAL A 257 -13.86 14.89 -5.65
CA VAL A 257 -13.85 15.79 -4.51
C VAL A 257 -13.27 15.06 -3.31
N ALA A 258 -12.29 15.71 -2.66
CA ALA A 258 -11.62 15.19 -1.47
C ALA A 258 -12.59 15.15 -0.28
N ILE A 259 -12.22 14.41 0.77
CA ILE A 259 -12.86 14.57 2.08
C ILE A 259 -12.83 16.04 2.47
N GLY A 260 -13.99 16.56 2.85
CA GLY A 260 -14.18 17.98 3.03
C GLY A 260 -15.10 18.59 1.99
N GLY A 261 -14.81 18.35 0.71
CA GLY A 261 -15.38 19.17 -0.35
C GLY A 261 -16.89 18.99 -0.57
N GLU A 262 -17.46 19.90 -1.36
CA GLU A 262 -18.88 19.89 -1.69
C GLU A 262 -19.21 18.82 -2.73
N CYS A 263 -20.35 18.15 -2.56
CA CYS A 263 -20.81 17.10 -3.46
C CYS A 263 -22.33 17.07 -3.61
N THR A 264 -22.80 16.33 -4.60
CA THR A 264 -24.23 16.12 -4.88
C THR A 264 -24.59 14.64 -4.93
N GLN A 265 -23.60 13.76 -5.07
CA GLN A 265 -23.77 12.32 -5.15
C GLN A 265 -22.49 11.61 -4.67
N ASP A 266 -22.64 10.37 -4.17
CA ASP A 266 -21.54 9.59 -3.60
C ASP A 266 -20.39 9.38 -4.58
N SER A 267 -20.69 9.21 -5.87
CA SER A 267 -19.68 8.96 -6.92
C SER A 267 -18.74 10.15 -7.19
N GLN A 268 -18.99 11.32 -6.58
CA GLN A 268 -18.07 12.46 -6.65
C GLN A 268 -17.01 12.41 -5.54
N CYS A 269 -17.24 11.64 -4.48
CA CYS A 269 -16.45 11.70 -3.27
C CYS A 269 -15.38 10.64 -3.22
N ILE A 270 -14.12 11.03 -3.15
CA ILE A 270 -13.01 10.07 -3.00
C ILE A 270 -13.15 9.24 -1.72
N GLY A 271 -13.82 9.75 -0.68
CA GLY A 271 -14.16 8.98 0.52
C GLY A 271 -15.36 8.01 0.38
N GLY A 272 -15.98 7.96 -0.80
CA GLY A 272 -17.11 7.09 -1.14
C GLY A 272 -18.48 7.53 -0.60
N VAL A 273 -18.59 8.64 0.13
CA VAL A 273 -19.86 9.09 0.72
C VAL A 273 -20.04 10.60 0.57
N CYS A 274 -21.18 11.00 0.03
CA CYS A 274 -21.67 12.36 0.00
C CYS A 274 -22.81 12.54 1.02
N LEU A 275 -22.55 13.22 2.14
CA LEU A 275 -23.59 13.53 3.12
C LEU A 275 -24.44 14.73 2.67
N THR A 276 -25.40 14.51 1.78
CA THR A 276 -26.29 15.55 1.20
C THR A 276 -27.25 16.20 2.19
N ASP A 277 -27.44 15.61 3.36
CA ASP A 277 -28.38 16.07 4.40
C ASP A 277 -27.67 16.67 5.62
N TYR A 278 -26.34 16.75 5.61
CA TYR A 278 -25.57 17.12 6.81
C TYR A 278 -25.62 18.63 7.12
N PHE A 279 -25.42 19.49 6.11
CA PHE A 279 -25.45 20.94 6.32
C PHE A 279 -26.86 21.51 6.17
N SER A 280 -27.51 21.26 5.02
CA SER A 280 -28.88 21.69 4.74
C SER A 280 -29.46 20.87 3.58
N PRO A 281 -30.77 20.56 3.54
CA PRO A 281 -31.38 19.79 2.46
C PRO A 281 -31.35 20.50 1.09
N ASP A 282 -31.12 21.81 1.06
CA ASP A 282 -31.08 22.62 -0.16
C ASP A 282 -29.64 22.98 -0.60
N GLU A 283 -28.63 22.55 0.15
CA GLU A 283 -27.21 22.85 -0.11
C GLU A 283 -26.48 21.60 -0.63
N PRO A 284 -25.33 21.77 -1.33
CA PRO A 284 -24.49 20.64 -1.66
C PRO A 284 -24.05 19.91 -0.38
N GLY A 285 -24.01 18.58 -0.50
CA GLY A 285 -23.52 17.68 0.53
C GLY A 285 -22.05 17.83 0.82
N TYR A 286 -21.60 17.00 1.75
CA TYR A 286 -20.23 16.96 2.24
C TYR A 286 -19.56 15.64 1.90
N CYS A 287 -18.47 15.68 1.14
CA CYS A 287 -17.67 14.49 0.88
C CYS A 287 -16.96 14.04 2.15
N THR A 288 -17.16 12.78 2.48
CA THR A 288 -16.57 12.15 3.65
C THR A 288 -16.34 10.66 3.37
N ARG A 289 -15.84 9.97 4.39
CA ARG A 289 -15.68 8.53 4.44
C ARG A 289 -16.16 8.02 5.78
N ARG A 290 -16.73 6.81 5.79
CA ARG A 290 -17.00 6.10 7.03
C ARG A 290 -15.69 5.67 7.67
N CYS A 291 -15.57 5.89 8.97
CA CYS A 291 -14.39 5.52 9.72
C CYS A 291 -14.78 4.74 10.98
N ASP A 292 -13.83 3.98 11.51
CA ASP A 292 -13.88 3.25 12.77
C ASP A 292 -12.65 3.58 13.63
N GLU A 293 -12.40 2.77 14.67
CA GLU A 293 -11.25 2.94 15.58
C GLU A 293 -9.89 2.76 14.88
N ASP A 294 -9.85 1.95 13.81
CA ASP A 294 -8.61 1.53 13.15
C ASP A 294 -8.36 2.27 11.82
N SER A 295 -9.39 2.88 11.24
CA SER A 295 -9.29 3.60 9.97
C SER A 295 -8.82 5.05 10.17
N SER A 296 -7.78 5.45 9.42
CA SER A 296 -7.32 6.84 9.42
C SER A 296 -8.20 7.71 8.51
N CYS A 297 -8.58 8.87 9.03
CA CYS A 297 -9.00 10.01 8.22
C CYS A 297 -7.76 10.78 7.75
N PRO A 298 -7.86 11.61 6.71
CA PRO A 298 -6.73 12.43 6.29
C PRO A 298 -6.24 13.34 7.43
N ASP A 299 -4.99 13.78 7.36
CA ASP A 299 -4.33 14.55 8.41
C ASP A 299 -5.04 15.85 8.79
N ASN A 300 -5.84 16.42 7.89
CA ASN A 300 -6.66 17.61 8.15
C ASN A 300 -8.08 17.27 8.65
N ALA A 301 -8.39 16.00 8.91
CA ALA A 301 -9.67 15.49 9.33
C ALA A 301 -9.57 14.64 10.62
N ALA A 302 -10.71 14.26 11.18
CA ALA A 302 -10.82 13.38 12.33
C ALA A 302 -12.05 12.48 12.19
N CYS A 303 -11.93 11.26 12.70
CA CYS A 303 -13.05 10.33 12.76
C CYS A 303 -14.00 10.73 13.90
N VAL A 304 -15.22 11.16 13.56
CA VAL A 304 -16.18 11.72 14.51
C VAL A 304 -17.59 11.21 14.28
N ASN A 305 -18.37 11.12 15.36
CA ASN A 305 -19.76 10.70 15.34
C ASN A 305 -20.67 11.81 14.77
N LEU A 306 -20.82 11.87 13.44
CA LEU A 306 -21.69 12.85 12.78
C LEU A 306 -23.16 12.42 12.75
N ARG A 307 -23.44 11.11 12.90
CA ARG A 307 -24.81 10.57 12.96
C ARG A 307 -24.86 9.50 14.02
N ALA A 308 -25.93 9.45 14.81
CA ALA A 308 -26.07 8.54 15.96
C ALA A 308 -25.54 7.11 15.68
N GLY A 309 -24.36 6.81 16.22
CA GLY A 309 -23.73 5.49 16.14
C GLY A 309 -22.96 5.21 14.84
N THR A 310 -22.73 6.20 13.99
CA THR A 310 -21.93 6.10 12.77
C THR A 310 -20.87 7.21 12.73
N PHE A 311 -19.64 6.82 12.49
CA PHE A 311 -18.51 7.73 12.46
C PHE A 311 -18.08 8.04 11.02
N TYR A 312 -17.68 9.29 10.81
CA TYR A 312 -17.30 9.84 9.52
C TYR A 312 -16.08 10.74 9.69
N CYS A 313 -15.28 10.86 8.63
CA CYS A 313 -14.19 11.81 8.58
C CYS A 313 -14.71 13.24 8.41
N SER A 314 -14.53 14.09 9.42
CA SER A 314 -14.83 15.52 9.35
C SER A 314 -13.56 16.37 9.43
N LEU A 315 -13.49 17.48 8.68
CA LEU A 315 -12.35 18.39 8.72
C LEU A 315 -12.15 18.95 10.14
N LYS A 316 -10.91 18.94 10.60
CA LYS A 316 -10.50 19.56 11.86
C LYS A 316 -10.57 21.08 11.73
N CYS A 317 -11.03 21.73 12.79
CA CYS A 317 -10.84 23.15 12.96
C CYS A 317 -9.42 23.38 13.45
N GLY A 318 -8.57 23.96 12.60
CA GLY A 318 -7.12 24.09 12.81
C GLY A 318 -6.46 22.78 13.21
N SER A 319 -5.98 22.66 14.46
CA SER A 319 -5.32 21.43 14.93
C SER A 319 -6.30 20.36 15.43
N GLY A 320 -7.60 20.67 15.49
CA GLY A 320 -8.62 19.83 16.12
C GLY A 320 -8.70 19.98 17.64
N SER A 321 -7.97 20.95 18.22
CA SER A 321 -8.01 21.23 19.65
C SER A 321 -9.38 21.77 20.10
N VAL A 322 -9.92 21.20 21.18
CA VAL A 322 -11.20 21.61 21.79
C VAL A 322 -11.19 23.02 22.38
N THR A 323 -10.02 23.62 22.59
CA THR A 323 -9.87 24.95 23.21
C THR A 323 -9.52 26.06 22.21
N GLY A 324 -9.26 25.74 20.93
CA GLY A 324 -8.80 26.71 19.95
C GLY A 324 -9.94 27.50 19.30
N ASN A 325 -9.81 28.83 19.15
CA ASN A 325 -10.78 29.67 18.43
C ASN A 325 -10.57 29.63 16.90
N GLN A 326 -10.27 28.44 16.39
CA GLN A 326 -9.93 28.22 14.99
C GLN A 326 -11.20 28.16 14.16
N THR A 327 -11.09 28.64 12.92
CA THR A 327 -12.18 28.68 11.95
C THR A 327 -12.21 27.37 11.16
N CYS A 328 -13.40 26.94 10.76
CA CYS A 328 -13.55 25.77 9.89
C CYS A 328 -12.98 26.13 8.51
N PRO A 329 -12.19 25.25 7.85
CA PRO A 329 -11.71 25.52 6.49
C PRO A 329 -12.82 25.80 5.46
N PHE A 330 -14.05 25.34 5.72
CA PHE A 330 -15.24 25.61 4.88
C PHE A 330 -16.00 26.90 5.22
N ASP A 331 -15.58 27.64 6.24
CA ASP A 331 -16.13 28.96 6.55
C ASP A 331 -15.62 29.96 5.48
N THR A 332 -16.16 29.79 4.28
CA THR A 332 -16.13 30.77 3.22
C THR A 332 -17.26 31.76 3.49
N ALA A 333 -17.09 33.02 3.09
CA ALA A 333 -18.07 34.09 3.36
C ALA A 333 -19.50 33.83 2.82
N SER A 334 -19.70 32.74 2.06
CA SER A 334 -20.97 32.28 1.52
C SER A 334 -21.65 31.16 2.33
N ARG A 335 -20.96 30.46 3.24
CA ARG A 335 -21.49 29.32 4.01
C ARG A 335 -21.59 29.64 5.50
N PHE A 336 -22.58 30.47 5.85
CA PHE A 336 -22.82 30.90 7.24
C PHE A 336 -23.29 29.77 8.17
N ASP A 337 -23.58 28.60 7.63
CA ASP A 337 -24.10 27.44 8.35
C ASP A 337 -23.01 26.49 8.84
N VAL A 338 -21.73 26.76 8.56
CA VAL A 338 -20.62 25.91 9.03
C VAL A 338 -19.89 26.57 10.20
N THR A 339 -19.75 25.85 11.32
CA THR A 339 -19.02 26.29 12.51
C THR A 339 -18.11 25.18 13.05
N CYS A 340 -17.30 25.53 14.04
CA CYS A 340 -16.45 24.58 14.75
C CYS A 340 -17.12 24.08 16.02
N ALA A 341 -17.50 22.81 16.05
CA ALA A 341 -18.09 22.14 17.20
C ALA A 341 -17.25 20.96 17.69
N ASN A 342 -17.47 20.54 18.93
CA ASN A 342 -16.76 19.42 19.54
C ASN A 342 -17.55 18.13 19.30
N PHE A 343 -16.90 17.13 18.72
CA PHE A 343 -17.44 15.79 18.54
C PHE A 343 -16.59 14.76 19.25
N ASN A 344 -17.22 13.65 19.63
CA ASN A 344 -16.51 12.51 20.19
C ASN A 344 -15.96 11.64 19.06
N ARG A 345 -14.70 11.26 19.21
CA ARG A 345 -14.06 10.16 18.50
C ARG A 345 -14.61 8.81 19.00
N PRO A 346 -14.33 7.70 18.28
CA PRO A 346 -14.70 6.36 18.74
C PRO A 346 -14.22 6.04 20.17
N ASP A 347 -13.02 6.48 20.53
CA ASP A 347 -12.43 6.32 21.87
C ASP A 347 -13.06 7.22 22.97
N GLY A 348 -14.08 8.02 22.62
CA GLY A 348 -14.76 8.95 23.51
C GLY A 348 -14.04 10.28 23.74
N THR A 349 -12.85 10.48 23.17
CA THR A 349 -12.13 11.76 23.26
C THR A 349 -12.78 12.81 22.36
N ALA A 350 -12.82 14.06 22.83
CA ALA A 350 -13.39 15.15 22.06
C ALA A 350 -12.37 15.78 21.10
N VAL A 351 -12.81 16.07 19.87
CA VAL A 351 -12.04 16.78 18.84
C VAL A 351 -12.91 17.86 18.23
N ARG A 352 -12.31 18.99 17.85
CA ARG A 352 -13.04 20.11 17.24
C ARG A 352 -13.01 20.01 15.72
N THR A 353 -14.17 19.82 15.12
CA THR A 353 -14.33 19.65 13.66
C THR A 353 -15.37 20.62 13.10
N CYS A 354 -15.38 20.76 11.78
CA CYS A 354 -16.42 21.46 11.05
C CYS A 354 -17.77 20.75 11.23
N ALA A 355 -18.81 21.53 11.48
CA ALA A 355 -20.18 21.04 11.62
C ALA A 355 -21.20 22.08 11.21
N SER A 356 -22.40 21.60 10.92
CA SER A 356 -23.57 22.45 10.70
C SER A 356 -23.94 23.19 11.99
N GLN A 357 -24.30 24.48 11.91
CA GLN A 357 -24.82 25.26 13.04
C GLN A 357 -26.17 24.74 13.57
N ARG A 358 -26.81 23.79 12.87
CA ARG A 358 -28.13 23.24 13.26
C ARG A 358 -28.04 22.09 14.26
N ASP A 359 -26.85 21.57 14.54
CA ASP A 359 -26.58 20.50 15.51
C ASP A 359 -26.25 21.02 16.92
#